data_AF-A0A4Q3AG50-F1
#
_entry.id   AF-A0A4Q3AG50-F1
#
_cell.length_a   1.000
_cell.length_b   1.000
_cell.length_c   1.000
_cell.angle_alpha   90.00
_cell.angle_beta   90.00
_cell.angle_gamma   90.00
#
_symmetry.space_group_name_H-M   'P 1'
#
loop_
_entity.id
_entity.type
_entity.pdbx_description
1 polymer ?
#
loop_
_entity_poly.entity_id
_entity_poly.type
_entity_poly.pdbx_seq_one_letter_code
_entity_poly.pdbx_strand_id
1 'polypeptide(L)'
;MSDRHWFLSDQHRAVAHVADIPPEAKGPMITNLERIVLYDGIHVVREPTKAESLYRLLVLAGRAPPARVSSANEPLRYGYSVREWSFLGMPFGWYEEFGYVVYTSNRWQLVMAPFLPSFDAELHKEVGRDLKQGFFFPFWAHTWGWVYVALLALWGWLTHRKTVKWREAEGII
;
A
#
# COMPACT_ATOMS: atom_id res chain seq x y z
N MET A 1 9.57 5.89 -21.21
CA MET A 1 9.69 5.58 -19.77
C MET A 1 10.60 4.37 -19.68
N SER A 2 11.70 4.42 -18.93
CA SER A 2 12.71 3.35 -19.01
C SER A 2 12.26 2.12 -18.22
N ASP A 3 12.06 0.99 -18.90
CA ASP A 3 11.76 -0.33 -18.34
C ASP A 3 12.96 -0.91 -17.58
N ARG A 4 13.33 -0.25 -16.47
CA ARG A 4 14.37 -0.74 -15.56
C ARG A 4 13.71 -1.34 -14.32
N HIS A 5 13.11 -2.51 -14.48
CA HIS A 5 12.53 -3.35 -13.41
C HIS A 5 13.58 -3.93 -12.41
N TRP A 6 14.78 -3.35 -12.36
CA TRP A 6 15.91 -3.80 -11.54
C TRP A 6 16.27 -2.84 -10.41
N PHE A 7 15.44 -1.84 -10.11
CA PHE A 7 15.72 -1.00 -8.96
C PHE A 7 15.32 -1.70 -7.67
N LEU A 8 16.31 -1.82 -6.78
CA LEU A 8 16.13 -2.26 -5.40
C LEU A 8 15.15 -1.36 -4.63
N SER A 9 14.90 -0.15 -5.13
CA SER A 9 13.99 0.87 -4.60
C SER A 9 12.82 1.10 -5.57
N ASP A 10 11.60 1.07 -5.08
CA ASP A 10 10.39 1.36 -5.86
C ASP A 10 9.50 2.35 -5.12
N GLN A 11 8.81 3.21 -5.88
CA GLN A 11 7.79 4.11 -5.38
C GLN A 11 6.47 3.77 -6.04
N HIS A 12 5.53 3.22 -5.27
CA HIS A 12 4.23 2.85 -5.79
C HIS A 12 3.12 3.59 -5.06
N ARG A 13 2.02 3.81 -5.76
CA ARG A 13 0.83 4.42 -5.20
C ARG A 13 0.04 3.36 -4.44
N ALA A 14 -0.43 3.71 -3.27
CA ALA A 14 -1.26 2.86 -2.43
C ALA A 14 -2.38 3.70 -1.80
N VAL A 15 -3.43 3.03 -1.36
CA VAL A 15 -4.52 3.66 -0.61
C VAL A 15 -4.66 2.92 0.71
N ALA A 16 -4.50 3.64 1.81
CA ALA A 16 -4.83 3.14 3.13
C ALA A 16 -6.35 3.15 3.27
N HIS A 17 -6.94 1.98 3.55
CA HIS A 17 -8.38 1.87 3.78
C HIS A 17 -8.77 2.68 5.02
N VAL A 18 -9.80 3.53 4.89
CA VAL A 18 -10.31 4.36 5.98
C VAL A 18 -11.64 3.81 6.46
N ALA A 19 -12.61 3.65 5.55
CA ALA A 19 -13.93 3.13 5.87
C ALA A 19 -14.63 2.56 4.64
N ASP A 20 -15.54 1.61 4.87
CA ASP A 20 -16.47 1.17 3.82
C ASP A 20 -17.61 2.17 3.65
N ILE A 21 -17.98 2.43 2.40
CA ILE A 21 -19.17 3.20 2.06
C ILE A 21 -20.38 2.25 2.16
N PRO A 22 -21.37 2.52 3.02
CA PRO A 22 -22.51 1.63 3.17
C PRO A 22 -23.28 1.49 1.84
N PRO A 23 -23.64 0.26 1.41
CA PRO A 23 -24.35 0.06 0.14
C PRO A 23 -25.76 0.65 0.16
N GLU A 24 -26.36 0.84 1.34
CA GLU A 24 -27.65 1.48 1.53
C GLU A 24 -27.61 3.01 1.50
N ALA A 25 -26.42 3.62 1.49
CA ALA A 25 -26.29 5.07 1.45
C ALA A 25 -26.79 5.58 0.09
N LYS A 26 -27.65 6.60 0.12
CA LYS A 26 -28.36 7.11 -1.05
C LYS A 26 -28.18 8.60 -1.16
N GLY A 27 -27.92 9.04 -2.38
CA GLY A 27 -27.85 10.44 -2.73
C GLY A 27 -27.32 10.66 -4.14
N PRO A 28 -27.53 11.86 -4.69
CA PRO A 28 -27.03 12.20 -6.03
C PRO A 28 -25.51 12.03 -6.12
N MET A 29 -24.74 12.26 -5.05
CA MET A 29 -23.30 12.07 -5.08
C MET A 29 -22.93 10.59 -5.08
N ILE A 30 -23.46 9.78 -4.17
CA ILE A 30 -23.19 8.33 -4.09
C ILE A 30 -23.59 7.60 -5.38
N THR A 31 -24.70 7.99 -5.99
CA THR A 31 -25.17 7.38 -7.25
C THR A 31 -24.24 7.69 -8.42
N ASN A 32 -23.56 8.84 -8.40
CA ASN A 32 -22.60 9.22 -9.44
C ASN A 32 -21.16 8.82 -9.11
N LEU A 33 -20.86 8.50 -7.85
CA LEU A 33 -19.51 8.16 -7.37
C LEU A 33 -18.93 6.94 -8.09
N GLU A 34 -19.74 5.92 -8.34
CA GLU A 34 -19.29 4.73 -9.07
C GLU A 34 -18.89 5.08 -10.50
N ARG A 35 -19.68 5.93 -11.18
CA ARG A 35 -19.34 6.43 -12.51
C ARG A 35 -18.06 7.26 -12.48
N ILE A 36 -17.95 8.21 -11.55
CA ILE A 36 -16.76 9.08 -11.44
C ILE A 36 -15.50 8.24 -11.20
N VAL A 37 -15.55 7.31 -10.24
CA VAL A 37 -14.39 6.48 -9.92
C VAL A 37 -14.03 5.57 -11.09
N LEU A 38 -15.00 4.93 -11.75
CA LEU A 38 -14.71 3.96 -12.82
C LEU A 38 -14.27 4.60 -14.15
N TYR A 39 -14.75 5.80 -14.48
CA TYR A 39 -14.49 6.44 -15.78
C TYR A 39 -13.47 7.58 -15.69
N ASP A 40 -13.50 8.37 -14.62
CA ASP A 40 -12.65 9.56 -14.44
C ASP A 40 -11.57 9.36 -13.37
N GLY A 41 -11.56 8.21 -12.71
CA GLY A 41 -10.60 7.86 -11.67
C GLY A 41 -9.18 7.64 -12.21
N ILE A 42 -8.22 7.75 -11.30
CA ILE A 42 -6.83 7.40 -11.58
C ILE A 42 -6.70 5.88 -11.50
N HIS A 43 -6.43 5.25 -12.65
CA HIS A 43 -6.17 3.82 -12.74
C HIS A 43 -4.71 3.52 -12.42
N VAL A 44 -4.49 2.85 -11.30
CA VAL A 44 -3.19 2.34 -10.87
C VAL A 44 -3.17 0.85 -11.12
N VAL A 45 -2.41 0.42 -12.13
CA VAL A 45 -2.21 -1.00 -12.41
C VAL A 45 -1.43 -1.62 -11.25
N ARG A 46 -1.96 -2.70 -10.67
CA ARG A 46 -1.30 -3.47 -9.63
C ARG A 46 -0.31 -4.42 -10.30
N GLU A 47 0.98 -4.13 -10.15
CA GLU A 47 2.01 -5.08 -10.54
C GLU A 47 1.95 -6.32 -9.64
N PRO A 48 2.06 -7.54 -10.21
CA PRO A 48 2.09 -8.75 -9.41
C PRO A 48 3.31 -8.74 -8.50
N THR A 49 3.12 -9.05 -7.21
CA THR A 49 4.24 -9.16 -6.28
C THR A 49 5.19 -10.28 -6.70
N LYS A 50 6.43 -10.27 -6.18
CA LYS A 50 7.40 -11.36 -6.44
C LYS A 50 6.86 -12.73 -6.02
N ALA A 51 6.14 -12.80 -4.90
CA ALA A 51 5.48 -14.02 -4.43
C ALA A 51 4.36 -14.47 -5.37
N GLU A 52 3.53 -13.54 -5.87
CA GLU A 52 2.51 -13.85 -6.88
C GLU A 52 3.12 -14.31 -8.20
N SER A 53 4.25 -13.71 -8.59
CA SER A 53 4.99 -14.08 -9.80
C SER A 53 5.58 -15.49 -9.68
N LEU A 54 6.16 -15.82 -8.53
CA LEU A 54 6.63 -17.19 -8.23
C LEU A 54 5.47 -18.18 -8.21
N TYR A 55 4.34 -17.83 -7.60
CA TYR A 55 3.16 -18.68 -7.61
C TYR A 55 2.63 -18.93 -9.02
N ARG A 56 2.59 -17.90 -9.88
CA ARG A 56 2.23 -18.06 -11.31
C ARG A 56 3.17 -19.06 -12.01
N LEU A 57 4.47 -19.00 -11.75
CA LEU A 57 5.42 -19.98 -12.28
C LEU A 57 5.13 -21.39 -11.77
N LEU A 58 4.82 -21.56 -10.48
CA LEU A 58 4.47 -22.86 -9.91
C LEU A 58 3.17 -23.42 -10.51
N VAL A 59 2.17 -22.58 -10.76
CA VAL A 59 0.93 -22.97 -11.44
C VAL A 59 1.23 -23.41 -12.88
N LEU A 60 2.02 -22.64 -13.63
CA LEU A 60 2.46 -23.00 -14.99
C LEU A 60 3.25 -24.31 -15.02
N ALA A 61 4.03 -24.59 -13.99
CA ALA A 61 4.76 -25.85 -13.82
C ALA A 61 3.89 -27.02 -13.31
N GLY A 62 2.57 -26.82 -13.11
CA GLY A 62 1.66 -27.83 -12.58
C GLY A 62 1.91 -28.21 -11.11
N ARG A 63 2.64 -27.37 -10.37
CA ARG A 63 3.03 -27.59 -8.96
C ARG A 63 2.10 -26.90 -7.97
N ALA A 64 1.16 -26.08 -8.44
CA ALA A 64 0.15 -25.40 -7.62
C ALA A 64 -1.19 -25.34 -8.37
N PRO A 65 -2.34 -25.42 -7.65
CA PRO A 65 -3.65 -25.23 -8.27
C PRO A 65 -3.80 -23.78 -8.76
N PRO A 66 -4.60 -23.51 -9.82
CA PRO A 66 -4.87 -22.14 -10.25
C PRO A 66 -5.65 -21.39 -9.16
N ALA A 67 -5.22 -20.18 -8.83
CA ALA A 67 -5.96 -19.33 -7.89
C ALA A 67 -7.34 -18.96 -8.47
N ARG A 68 -8.40 -19.11 -7.68
CA ARG A 68 -9.72 -18.57 -8.03
C ARG A 68 -9.65 -17.05 -7.89
N VAL A 69 -9.68 -16.35 -9.02
CA VAL A 69 -9.58 -14.89 -9.08
C VAL A 69 -10.95 -14.32 -9.41
N SER A 70 -11.48 -13.47 -8.52
CA SER A 70 -12.58 -12.57 -8.90
C SER A 70 -12.00 -11.38 -9.67
N SER A 71 -12.51 -11.14 -10.87
CA SER A 71 -12.24 -9.92 -11.64
C SER A 71 -13.22 -8.80 -11.32
N ALA A 72 -14.23 -9.06 -10.47
CA ALA A 72 -15.17 -8.03 -10.07
C ALA A 72 -14.47 -6.98 -9.22
N ASN A 73 -14.82 -5.71 -9.47
CA ASN A 73 -14.43 -4.62 -8.61
C ASN A 73 -15.07 -4.79 -7.23
N GLU A 74 -14.32 -4.51 -6.20
CA GLU A 74 -14.87 -4.41 -4.85
C GLU A 74 -15.82 -3.21 -4.76
N PRO A 75 -16.78 -3.21 -3.81
CA PRO A 75 -17.59 -2.04 -3.53
C PRO A 75 -16.72 -0.80 -3.31
N LEU A 76 -17.27 0.38 -3.59
CA LEU A 76 -16.57 1.64 -3.35
C LEU A 76 -16.24 1.78 -1.86
N ARG A 77 -15.01 2.22 -1.59
CA ARG A 77 -14.49 2.43 -0.24
C ARG A 77 -13.88 3.81 -0.13
N TYR A 78 -13.88 4.32 1.08
CA TYR A 78 -13.22 5.56 1.44
C TYR A 78 -11.82 5.25 1.93
N GLY A 79 -10.82 5.98 1.45
CA GLY A 79 -9.42 5.70 1.68
C GLY A 79 -8.56 6.96 1.73
N TYR A 80 -7.30 6.78 2.06
CA TYR A 80 -6.29 7.84 2.12
C TYR A 80 -5.14 7.50 1.18
N SER A 81 -4.96 8.33 0.15
CA SER A 81 -3.98 8.13 -0.92
C SER A 81 -2.58 8.50 -0.47
N VAL A 82 -1.69 7.52 -0.55
CA VAL A 82 -0.27 7.66 -0.19
C VAL A 82 0.62 7.17 -1.30
N ARG A 83 1.82 7.70 -1.36
CA ARG A 83 2.91 7.09 -2.11
C ARG A 83 3.85 6.40 -1.14
N GLU A 84 4.01 5.10 -1.33
CA GLU A 84 4.89 4.27 -0.52
C GLU A 84 6.25 4.17 -1.19
N TRP A 85 7.31 4.38 -0.41
CA TRP A 85 8.68 4.09 -0.80
C TRP A 85 9.09 2.74 -0.22
N SER A 86 9.45 1.82 -1.11
CA SER A 86 9.84 0.47 -0.76
C SER A 86 11.26 0.18 -1.24
N PHE A 87 11.98 -0.67 -0.50
CA PHE A 87 13.25 -1.23 -0.92
C PHE A 87 13.27 -2.73 -0.66
N LEU A 88 13.65 -3.53 -1.66
CA LEU A 88 13.59 -5.00 -1.64
C LEU A 88 12.19 -5.56 -1.31
N GLY A 89 11.12 -4.82 -1.65
CA GLY A 89 9.74 -5.19 -1.32
C GLY A 89 9.36 -4.94 0.14
N MET A 90 10.20 -4.23 0.90
CA MET A 90 9.92 -3.77 2.26
C MET A 90 9.62 -2.27 2.23
N PRO A 91 8.58 -1.79 2.91
CA PRO A 91 8.26 -0.37 2.98
C PRO A 91 9.15 0.36 3.98
N PHE A 92 9.75 1.47 3.54
CA PHE A 92 10.64 2.30 4.34
C PHE A 92 10.00 3.64 4.73
N GLY A 93 9.01 4.08 3.97
CA GLY A 93 8.31 5.31 4.27
C GLY A 93 7.16 5.52 3.32
N TRP A 94 6.38 6.54 3.62
CA TRP A 94 5.27 6.97 2.79
C TRP A 94 5.13 8.49 2.92
N TYR A 95 4.43 9.08 1.96
CA TYR A 95 3.98 10.45 2.05
C TYR A 95 2.59 10.59 1.45
N GLU A 96 1.85 11.60 1.91
CA GLU A 96 0.53 11.93 1.37
C GLU A 96 0.66 12.35 -0.09
N GLU A 97 -0.18 11.77 -0.97
CA GLU A 97 -0.21 12.16 -2.37
C GLU A 97 -1.43 13.01 -2.72
N PHE A 98 -2.63 12.55 -2.38
CA PHE A 98 -3.89 13.26 -2.68
C PHE A 98 -4.83 13.39 -1.47
N GLY A 99 -4.39 12.97 -0.29
CA GLY A 99 -5.24 12.94 0.91
C GLY A 99 -6.37 11.92 0.79
N TYR A 100 -7.57 12.29 1.22
CA TYR A 100 -8.73 11.40 1.20
C TYR A 100 -9.30 11.20 -0.21
N VAL A 101 -9.56 9.94 -0.56
CA VAL A 101 -10.04 9.52 -1.88
C VAL A 101 -11.14 8.47 -1.71
N VAL A 102 -12.01 8.33 -2.72
CA VAL A 102 -12.83 7.11 -2.86
C VAL A 102 -12.14 6.22 -3.87
N TYR A 103 -12.11 4.94 -3.58
CA TYR A 103 -11.46 3.97 -4.42
C TYR A 103 -12.28 2.70 -4.55
N THR A 104 -12.00 1.97 -5.62
CA THR A 104 -12.33 0.56 -5.75
C THR A 104 -11.07 -0.17 -6.17
N SER A 105 -10.96 -1.43 -5.77
CA SER A 105 -9.86 -2.29 -6.17
C SER A 105 -10.40 -3.60 -6.71
N ASN A 106 -9.64 -4.16 -7.64
CA ASN A 106 -9.71 -5.57 -7.96
C ASN A 106 -8.28 -6.14 -7.94
N ARG A 107 -8.10 -7.39 -8.37
CA ARG A 107 -6.76 -8.02 -8.38
C ARG A 107 -5.73 -7.30 -9.26
N TRP A 108 -6.20 -6.61 -10.30
CA TRP A 108 -5.38 -6.08 -11.40
C TRP A 108 -5.15 -4.59 -11.29
N GLN A 109 -6.08 -3.85 -10.70
CA GLN A 109 -6.00 -2.41 -10.60
C GLN A 109 -6.64 -1.90 -9.32
N LEU A 110 -6.07 -0.80 -8.87
CA LEU A 110 -6.66 0.13 -7.92
C LEU A 110 -7.13 1.34 -8.72
N VAL A 111 -8.39 1.72 -8.57
CA VAL A 111 -8.93 2.93 -9.21
C VAL A 111 -9.36 3.86 -8.10
N MET A 112 -8.85 5.09 -8.11
CA MET A 112 -9.13 6.08 -7.06
C MET A 112 -9.50 7.43 -7.66
N ALA A 113 -10.50 8.09 -7.07
CA ALA A 113 -10.89 9.45 -7.42
C ALA A 113 -10.54 10.39 -6.25
N PRO A 114 -9.61 11.33 -6.44
CA PRO A 114 -9.35 12.37 -5.45
C PRO A 114 -10.49 13.39 -5.45
N PHE A 115 -10.82 13.92 -4.27
CA PHE A 115 -11.89 14.90 -4.11
C PHE A 115 -11.40 16.24 -3.62
N LEU A 116 -12.14 17.28 -4.00
CA LEU A 116 -12.06 18.58 -3.35
C LEU A 116 -12.70 18.49 -1.94
N PRO A 117 -12.28 19.32 -0.98
CA PRO A 117 -12.83 19.31 0.37
C PRO A 117 -14.36 19.49 0.45
N SER A 118 -14.98 20.15 -0.54
CA SER A 118 -16.44 20.33 -0.61
C SER A 118 -17.18 19.01 -0.86
N PHE A 119 -16.63 18.13 -1.69
CA PHE A 119 -17.20 16.81 -1.97
C PHE A 119 -17.12 15.90 -0.75
N ASP A 120 -16.05 16.01 0.01
CA ASP A 120 -15.87 15.24 1.23
C ASP A 120 -17.00 15.51 2.25
N ALA A 121 -17.34 16.79 2.47
CA ALA A 121 -18.43 17.17 3.35
C ALA A 121 -19.80 16.67 2.86
N GLU A 122 -20.04 16.70 1.54
CA GLU A 122 -21.28 16.20 0.94
C GLU A 122 -21.41 14.68 1.08
N LEU A 123 -20.31 13.93 0.89
CA LEU A 123 -20.26 12.49 1.10
C LEU A 123 -20.60 12.12 2.54
N HIS A 124 -20.02 12.81 3.52
CA HIS A 124 -20.27 12.55 4.94
C HIS A 124 -21.73 12.85 5.30
N LYS A 125 -22.32 13.87 4.68
CA LYS A 125 -23.74 14.21 4.83
C LYS A 125 -24.65 13.13 4.23
N GLU A 126 -24.36 12.62 3.03
CA GLU A 126 -25.16 11.58 2.38
C GLU A 126 -25.04 10.21 3.08
N VAL A 127 -23.85 9.88 3.61
CA VAL A 127 -23.65 8.65 4.39
C VAL A 127 -24.25 8.78 5.80
N GLY A 128 -24.41 10.00 6.31
CA GLY A 128 -25.00 10.26 7.63
C GLY A 128 -24.06 9.92 8.80
N ARG A 129 -22.77 9.71 8.54
CA ARG A 129 -21.73 9.49 9.56
C ARG A 129 -20.41 10.07 9.11
N ASP A 130 -19.54 10.36 10.07
CA ASP A 130 -18.17 10.72 9.77
C ASP A 130 -17.38 9.47 9.36
N LEU A 131 -16.91 9.41 8.12
CA LEU A 131 -16.14 8.28 7.58
C LEU A 131 -14.71 8.25 8.13
N LYS A 132 -14.20 9.38 8.62
CA LYS A 132 -12.85 9.48 9.20
C LYS A 132 -12.81 9.07 10.66
N GLN A 133 -13.97 8.95 11.30
CA GLN A 133 -14.04 8.67 12.73
C GLN A 133 -13.42 7.31 13.05
N GLY A 134 -12.42 7.31 13.94
CA GLY A 134 -11.71 6.10 14.36
C GLY A 134 -10.62 5.64 13.40
N PHE A 135 -10.38 6.35 12.29
CA PHE A 135 -9.25 6.05 11.42
C PHE A 135 -7.94 6.44 12.10
N PHE A 136 -7.07 5.45 12.26
CA PHE A 136 -5.68 5.66 12.64
C PHE A 136 -4.82 5.21 11.47
N PHE A 137 -4.00 6.13 10.95
CA PHE A 137 -3.12 5.80 9.84
C PHE A 137 -2.12 4.71 10.29
N PRO A 138 -2.05 3.55 9.61
CA PRO A 138 -1.25 2.42 10.05
C PRO A 138 0.24 2.64 9.72
N PHE A 139 0.88 3.60 10.39
CA PHE A 139 2.27 3.99 10.13
C PHE A 139 3.24 2.80 10.11
N TRP A 140 3.02 1.84 11.02
CA TRP A 140 3.81 0.62 11.13
C TRP A 140 3.75 -0.27 9.88
N ALA A 141 2.61 -0.31 9.19
CA ALA A 141 2.45 -1.08 7.96
C ALA A 141 3.36 -0.54 6.83
N HIS A 142 3.72 0.75 6.90
CA HIS A 142 4.47 1.45 5.85
C HIS A 142 5.92 1.78 6.22
N THR A 143 6.41 1.30 7.38
CA THR A 143 7.76 1.64 7.87
C THR A 143 8.53 0.48 8.49
N TRP A 144 8.01 -0.76 8.38
CA TRP A 144 8.67 -1.91 8.99
C TRP A 144 10.03 -2.28 8.36
N GLY A 145 10.35 -1.79 7.15
CA GLY A 145 11.67 -1.97 6.53
C GLY A 145 12.83 -1.44 7.39
N TRP A 146 12.56 -0.48 8.28
CA TRP A 146 13.55 0.01 9.25
C TRP A 146 13.97 -1.04 10.28
N VAL A 147 13.12 -2.02 10.58
CA VAL A 147 13.47 -3.12 11.49
C VAL A 147 14.65 -3.91 10.93
N TYR A 148 14.66 -4.16 9.62
CA TYR A 148 15.78 -4.83 8.96
C TYR A 148 17.09 -4.03 9.09
N VAL A 149 17.03 -2.72 8.87
CA VAL A 149 18.20 -1.83 9.02
C VAL A 149 18.69 -1.80 10.47
N ALA A 150 17.77 -1.71 11.44
CA ALA A 150 18.11 -1.71 12.86
C ALA A 150 18.80 -3.02 13.28
N LEU A 151 18.33 -4.17 12.78
CA LEU A 151 18.94 -5.47 13.05
C LEU A 151 20.34 -5.59 12.45
N LEU A 152 20.55 -5.12 11.22
CA LEU A 152 21.88 -5.09 10.60
C LEU A 152 22.84 -4.17 11.35
N ALA A 153 22.38 -2.98 11.75
CA ALA A 153 23.18 -2.04 12.52
C ALA A 153 23.56 -2.62 13.89
N LEU A 154 22.62 -3.25 14.60
CA LEU A 154 22.87 -3.92 15.87
C LEU A 154 23.87 -5.07 15.71
N TRP A 155 23.73 -5.89 14.67
CA TRP A 155 24.67 -6.96 14.38
C TRP A 155 26.08 -6.44 14.12
N GLY A 156 26.23 -5.40 13.29
CA GLY A 156 27.49 -4.72 13.03
C GLY A 156 28.12 -4.12 14.29
N TRP A 157 27.31 -3.53 15.17
CA TRP A 157 27.77 -3.00 16.46
C TRP A 157 28.30 -4.10 17.39
N LEU A 158 27.58 -5.23 17.47
CA LEU A 158 27.97 -6.35 18.30
C LEU A 158 29.25 -7.04 17.78
N THR A 159 29.39 -7.19 16.47
CA THR A 159 30.61 -7.75 15.87
C THR A 159 31.79 -6.81 16.09
N HIS A 160 31.63 -5.51 15.89
CA HIS A 160 32.66 -4.52 16.19
C HIS A 160 33.13 -4.60 17.65
N ARG A 161 32.19 -4.64 18.61
CA ARG A 161 32.52 -4.80 20.04
C ARG A 161 33.27 -6.09 20.35
N LYS A 162 32.90 -7.21 19.72
CA LYS A 162 33.62 -8.48 19.89
C LYS A 162 35.05 -8.39 19.35
N THR A 163 35.24 -7.78 18.18
CA THR A 163 36.55 -7.61 17.57
C THR A 163 37.46 -6.70 18.39
N VAL A 164 36.93 -5.59 18.93
CA VAL A 164 37.70 -4.70 19.81
C VAL A 164 38.17 -5.45 21.06
N LYS A 165 37.26 -6.14 21.75
CA LYS A 165 37.61 -6.95 22.93
C LYS A 165 38.64 -8.05 22.63
N TRP A 166 38.55 -8.68 21.46
CA TRP A 166 39.51 -9.69 21.02
C TRP A 166 40.89 -9.08 20.76
N ARG A 167 40.96 -7.91 20.13
CA ARG A 167 42.23 -7.19 19.89
C ARG A 167 42.88 -6.72 21.19
N GLU A 168 42.10 -6.24 22.15
CA GLU A 168 42.58 -5.88 23.50
C GLU A 168 43.15 -7.12 24.22
N ALA A 169 42.48 -8.28 24.11
CA ALA A 169 42.95 -9.52 24.72
C ALA A 169 44.24 -10.07 24.09
N GLU A 170 44.48 -9.78 22.80
CA GLU A 170 45.71 -10.17 22.09
C GLU A 170 46.83 -9.11 22.17
N GLY A 171 46.59 -7.97 22.84
CA GLY A 171 47.58 -6.89 22.97
C GLY A 171 47.91 -6.17 21.66
N ILE A 172 47.01 -6.27 20.67
CA ILE A 172 47.14 -5.57 19.37
C ILE A 172 46.78 -4.08 19.54
N ILE A 173 45.94 -3.77 20.54
CA ILE A 173 45.53 -2.42 20.98
C ILE A 173 45.68 -2.37 22.50
#